data_AF-A0A653C1B8-F1
#
_entry.id   AF-A0A653C1B8-F1
#
_cell.length_a   1.000
_cell.length_b   1.000
_cell.length_c   1.000
_cell.angle_alpha   90.00
_cell.angle_beta   90.00
_cell.angle_gamma   90.00
#
_symmetry.space_group_name_H-M   'P 1'
#
loop_
_entity.id
_entity.type
_entity.pdbx_description
1 polymer ?
#
loop_
_entity_poly.entity_id
_entity_poly.type
_entity_poly.pdbx_seq_one_letter_code
_entity_poly.pdbx_strand_id
1 'polypeptide(L)'
;MSTNSVTKLKRRMAKVVLSTIKKIGGSKGLTFKKIYESIGDEYPNTKRDIVSINNTLQKAIAFGAVAQRKDKKYVLGSVVKEIIDKKGGRRPYYVIEGPTRTVRLKKKSAPKRRLKNRK
;
A
#
# COMPACT_ATOMS: atom_id res chain seq x y z
N MET A 1 36.09 13.00 1.48
CA MET A 1 34.77 13.64 1.26
C MET A 1 33.67 12.70 1.71
N SER A 2 32.85 13.11 2.69
CA SER A 2 31.87 12.25 3.36
C SER A 2 30.64 11.94 2.47
N THR A 3 30.72 10.88 1.68
CA THR A 3 29.63 10.35 0.82
C THR A 3 28.36 9.96 1.61
N ASN A 4 28.48 9.81 2.93
CA ASN A 4 27.39 9.45 3.84
C ASN A 4 26.35 10.56 4.06
N SER A 5 26.73 11.84 3.98
CA SER A 5 25.77 12.95 4.20
C SER A 5 24.88 13.16 2.97
N VAL A 6 25.45 13.09 1.77
CA VAL A 6 24.75 13.27 0.49
C VAL A 6 23.73 12.15 0.25
N THR A 7 24.10 10.91 0.57
CA THR A 7 23.20 9.75 0.44
C THR A 7 22.04 9.82 1.44
N LYS A 8 22.26 10.29 2.68
CA LYS A 8 21.20 10.53 3.65
C LYS A 8 20.20 11.60 3.18
N LEU A 9 20.68 12.70 2.62
CA LEU A 9 19.82 13.77 2.07
C LEU A 9 18.94 13.25 0.92
N LYS A 10 19.54 12.53 -0.03
CA LYS A 10 18.84 11.92 -1.18
C LYS A 10 17.77 10.91 -0.72
N ARG A 11 18.08 10.07 0.26
CA ARG A 11 17.12 9.13 0.86
C ARG A 11 15.95 9.85 1.54
N ARG A 12 16.23 10.92 2.28
CA ARG A 12 15.20 11.73 2.93
C ARG A 12 14.27 12.36 1.89
N MET A 13 14.82 12.94 0.83
CA MET A 13 14.03 13.52 -0.26
C MET A 13 13.14 12.47 -0.94
N ALA A 14 13.70 11.31 -1.28
CA ALA A 14 12.92 10.20 -1.85
C ALA A 14 11.78 9.75 -0.94
N LYS A 15 12.03 9.64 0.37
CA LYS A 15 11.01 9.29 1.36
C LYS A 15 9.89 10.33 1.41
N VAL A 16 10.25 11.60 1.40
CA VAL A 16 9.29 12.72 1.41
C VAL A 16 8.43 12.68 0.16
N VAL A 17 9.03 12.64 -1.04
CA VAL A 17 8.29 12.59 -2.32
C VAL A 17 7.33 11.40 -2.37
N LEU A 18 7.79 10.20 -2.04
CA LEU A 18 6.95 9.00 -2.04
C LEU A 18 5.84 9.07 -0.99
N SER A 19 6.12 9.62 0.19
CA SER A 19 5.12 9.83 1.24
C SER A 19 4.03 10.80 0.79
N THR A 20 4.41 11.92 0.18
CA THR A 20 3.45 12.91 -0.35
C THR A 20 2.56 12.29 -1.43
N ILE A 21 3.14 11.53 -2.36
CA ILE A 21 2.36 10.81 -3.39
C ILE A 21 1.42 9.78 -2.75
N LYS A 22 1.88 9.05 -1.74
CA LYS A 22 1.05 8.08 -1.02
C LYS A 22 -0.12 8.73 -0.28
N LYS A 23 0.14 9.78 0.50
CA LYS A 23 -0.86 10.43 1.37
C LYS A 23 -1.91 11.19 0.56
N ILE A 24 -1.48 11.97 -0.44
CA ILE A 24 -2.36 12.92 -1.13
C ILE A 24 -2.80 12.37 -2.49
N GLY A 25 -1.92 11.62 -3.18
CA GLY A 25 -2.17 11.19 -4.56
C GLY A 25 -3.07 9.99 -4.68
N GLY A 26 -3.02 9.05 -3.73
CA GLY A 26 -3.85 7.85 -3.71
C GLY A 26 -4.00 7.22 -5.11
N SER A 27 -5.24 6.98 -5.53
CA SER A 27 -5.59 6.43 -6.86
C SER A 27 -5.79 7.49 -7.96
N LYS A 28 -5.94 8.78 -7.62
CA LYS A 28 -6.17 9.88 -8.57
C LYS A 28 -4.86 10.44 -9.16
N GLY A 29 -3.75 10.29 -8.43
CA GLY A 29 -2.45 10.84 -8.78
C GLY A 29 -2.32 12.33 -8.53
N LEU A 30 -1.09 12.82 -8.60
CA LEU A 30 -0.75 14.21 -8.30
C LEU A 30 -0.03 14.93 -9.42
N THR A 31 -0.34 16.23 -9.47
CA THR A 31 0.50 17.33 -9.97
C THR A 31 1.99 17.26 -9.66
N PHE A 32 2.93 17.53 -10.58
CA PHE A 32 4.26 17.97 -10.14
C PHE A 32 4.15 19.22 -9.24
N LYS A 33 3.35 20.21 -9.67
CA LYS A 33 3.07 21.44 -8.93
C LYS A 33 2.52 21.14 -7.54
N LYS A 34 1.49 20.28 -7.44
CA LYS A 34 0.93 19.87 -6.15
C LYS A 34 1.93 19.13 -5.26
N ILE A 35 2.76 18.25 -5.83
CA ILE A 35 3.82 17.57 -5.06
C ILE A 35 4.80 18.60 -4.48
N TYR A 36 5.21 19.57 -5.29
CA TYR A 36 6.13 20.63 -4.86
C TYR A 36 5.54 21.49 -3.73
N GLU A 37 4.30 21.93 -3.88
CA GLU A 37 3.56 22.70 -2.87
C GLU A 37 3.39 21.89 -1.58
N SER A 38 2.88 20.65 -1.67
CA SER A 38 2.63 19.80 -0.51
C SER A 38 3.90 19.39 0.25
N ILE A 39 5.01 19.15 -0.44
CA ILE A 39 6.31 18.93 0.22
C ILE A 39 6.72 20.18 0.98
N GLY A 40 6.41 21.35 0.42
CA GLY A 40 6.70 22.60 1.04
C GLY A 40 5.97 22.82 2.36
N ASP A 41 4.67 22.54 2.36
CA ASP A 41 3.83 22.71 3.55
C ASP A 41 4.15 21.67 4.62
N GLU A 42 4.40 20.42 4.22
CA GLU A 42 4.62 19.31 5.15
C GLU A 42 6.08 19.24 5.68
N TYR A 43 7.05 19.78 4.92
CA TYR A 43 8.48 19.73 5.27
C TYR A 43 9.21 21.06 4.99
N PRO A 44 8.90 22.14 5.74
CA PRO A 44 9.49 23.47 5.52
C PRO A 44 11.01 23.51 5.67
N ASN A 45 11.58 22.61 6.49
CA ASN A 45 13.02 22.53 6.77
C ASN A 45 13.83 21.79 5.69
N THR A 46 13.20 21.31 4.62
CA THR A 46 13.88 20.62 3.52
C THR A 46 14.14 21.62 2.40
N LYS A 47 15.41 21.74 1.94
CA LYS A 47 15.72 22.56 0.76
C LYS A 47 14.86 22.11 -0.42
N ARG A 48 13.92 22.96 -0.84
CA ARG A 48 13.00 22.75 -1.97
C ARG A 48 13.75 22.99 -3.27
N ASP A 49 14.64 22.07 -3.61
CA ASP A 49 15.31 22.13 -4.90
C ASP A 49 14.47 21.39 -5.95
N ILE A 50 13.84 22.15 -6.85
CA ILE A 50 13.00 21.65 -7.95
C ILE A 50 13.76 20.59 -8.75
N VAL A 51 15.06 20.80 -8.99
CA VAL A 51 15.92 19.86 -9.74
C VAL A 51 16.05 18.55 -8.96
N SER A 52 16.24 18.62 -7.65
CA SER A 52 16.35 17.44 -6.79
C SER A 52 15.06 16.62 -6.75
N ILE A 53 13.90 17.28 -6.70
CA ILE A 53 12.58 16.63 -6.67
C ILE A 53 12.32 15.97 -8.02
N ASN A 54 12.59 16.67 -9.13
CA ASN A 54 12.43 16.12 -10.47
C ASN A 54 13.34 14.91 -10.70
N ASN A 55 14.61 15.00 -10.35
CA ASN A 55 15.55 13.87 -10.43
C ASN A 55 15.11 12.68 -9.57
N THR A 56 14.55 12.95 -8.40
CA THR A 56 14.02 11.91 -7.51
C THR A 56 12.79 11.24 -8.10
N LEU A 57 11.88 12.00 -8.71
CA LEU A 57 10.71 11.46 -9.41
C LEU A 57 11.11 10.62 -10.62
N GLN A 58 12.02 11.11 -11.47
CA GLN A 58 12.51 10.35 -12.63
C GLN A 58 13.14 9.03 -12.21
N LYS A 59 13.96 9.03 -11.14
CA LYS A 59 14.52 7.80 -10.59
C LYS A 59 13.43 6.88 -10.03
N ALA A 60 12.46 7.42 -9.31
CA ALA A 60 11.34 6.64 -8.78
C ALA A 60 10.50 6.02 -9.91
N ILE A 61 10.39 6.68 -11.06
CA ILE A 61 9.75 6.13 -12.27
C ILE A 61 10.59 5.00 -12.85
N ALA A 62 11.90 5.19 -13.00
CA ALA A 62 12.81 4.16 -13.50
C ALA A 62 12.79 2.89 -12.62
N PHE A 63 12.64 3.04 -11.30
CA PHE A 63 12.50 1.93 -10.37
C PHE A 63 11.08 1.33 -10.31
N GLY A 64 10.09 1.87 -11.03
CA GLY A 64 8.70 1.44 -10.96
C GLY A 64 8.00 1.75 -9.63
N ALA A 65 8.60 2.61 -8.80
CA ALA A 65 8.02 3.05 -7.54
C ALA A 65 6.94 4.13 -7.74
N VAL A 66 7.05 4.90 -8.83
CA VAL A 66 6.07 5.91 -9.27
C VAL A 66 5.73 5.63 -10.73
N ALA A 67 4.46 5.80 -11.09
CA ALA A 67 4.00 5.75 -12.47
C ALA A 67 3.48 7.13 -12.89
N GLN A 68 3.86 7.58 -14.08
CA GLN A 68 3.30 8.79 -14.69
C GLN A 68 2.13 8.40 -15.58
N ARG A 69 0.96 8.98 -15.34
CA ARG A 69 -0.22 8.84 -16.20
C ARG A 69 -0.16 9.82 -17.38
N LYS A 70 -0.94 9.53 -18.42
CA LYS A 70 -1.11 10.37 -19.62
C LYS A 70 -1.44 11.84 -19.28
N ASP A 71 -2.21 12.07 -18.20
CA ASP A 71 -2.57 13.42 -17.70
C ASP A 71 -1.43 14.17 -16.98
N LYS A 72 -0.16 13.74 -17.10
CA LYS A 72 0.98 14.29 -16.35
C LYS A 72 0.82 14.21 -14.82
N LYS A 73 0.04 13.24 -14.34
CA LYS A 73 -0.16 12.95 -12.92
C LYS A 73 0.74 11.79 -12.48
N TYR A 74 1.33 11.91 -11.30
CA TYR A 74 2.18 10.88 -10.69
C TYR A 74 1.38 10.07 -9.68
N VAL A 75 1.46 8.74 -9.77
CA VAL A 75 0.79 7.77 -8.88
C VAL A 75 1.85 6.83 -8.33
N LEU A 76 1.59 6.15 -7.21
CA LEU A 76 2.42 5.03 -6.80
C LEU A 76 2.41 3.94 -7.87
N GLY A 77 3.60 3.44 -8.21
CA GLY A 77 3.78 2.33 -9.12
C GLY A 77 3.45 0.97 -8.46
N SER A 78 3.33 -0.06 -9.29
CA SER A 78 2.98 -1.42 -8.87
C SER A 78 3.93 -1.99 -7.83
N VAL A 79 5.23 -1.73 -7.95
CA VAL A 79 6.26 -2.21 -7.01
C VAL A 79 5.96 -1.76 -5.57
N VAL A 80 5.62 -0.48 -5.40
CA VAL A 80 5.30 0.07 -4.07
C VAL A 80 3.93 -0.42 -3.61
N LYS A 81 2.97 -0.56 -4.52
CA LYS A 81 1.64 -1.07 -4.21
C LYS A 81 1.69 -2.51 -3.68
N GLU A 82 2.45 -3.39 -4.32
CA GLU A 82 2.67 -4.76 -3.85
C GLU A 82 3.33 -4.83 -2.47
N ILE A 83 4.31 -3.98 -2.20
CA ILE A 83 4.97 -3.94 -0.88
C ILE A 83 4.00 -3.48 0.20
N ILE A 84 3.13 -2.52 -0.11
CA ILE A 84 2.09 -2.03 0.81
C ILE A 84 1.05 -3.13 1.04
N ASP A 85 0.55 -3.76 -0.02
CA ASP A 85 -0.47 -4.81 0.04
C ASP A 85 0.06 -6.06 0.77
N LYS A 86 1.33 -6.43 0.58
CA LYS A 86 1.99 -7.52 1.33
C LYS A 86 2.19 -7.20 2.82
N LYS A 87 2.24 -5.92 3.20
CA LYS A 87 2.35 -5.48 4.61
C LYS A 87 1.01 -5.21 5.29
N GLY A 88 -0.05 -4.91 4.54
CA GLY A 88 -1.39 -4.57 5.06
C GLY A 88 -2.47 -5.62 4.81
N GLY A 89 -2.27 -6.55 3.88
CA GLY A 89 -3.21 -7.59 3.54
C GLY A 89 -2.98 -8.84 4.37
N ARG A 90 -4.04 -9.33 5.03
CA ARG A 90 -4.15 -10.71 5.48
C ARG A 90 -3.52 -11.61 4.42
N ARG A 91 -2.51 -12.39 4.81
CA ARG A 91 -2.00 -13.48 3.98
C ARG A 91 -3.22 -14.22 3.42
N PRO A 92 -3.36 -14.42 2.10
CA PRO A 92 -4.30 -15.43 1.65
C PRO A 92 -3.79 -16.74 2.26
N TYR A 93 -4.47 -17.21 3.30
CA TYR A 93 -4.38 -18.60 3.70
C TYR A 93 -4.90 -19.34 2.47
N TYR A 94 -4.00 -19.78 1.61
CA TYR A 94 -4.30 -20.95 0.80
C TYR A 94 -4.46 -22.05 1.84
N VAL A 95 -5.70 -22.24 2.31
CA VAL A 95 -6.10 -23.52 2.87
C VAL A 95 -5.86 -24.46 1.70
N ILE A 96 -4.72 -25.15 1.73
CA ILE A 96 -4.56 -26.36 0.95
C ILE A 96 -5.60 -27.27 1.57
N GLU A 97 -6.80 -27.27 0.99
CA GLU A 97 -7.82 -28.27 1.26
C GLU A 97 -7.23 -29.58 0.73
N GLY A 98 -6.34 -30.18 1.52
CA GLY A 98 -6.08 -31.60 1.43
C GLY A 98 -7.44 -32.31 1.57
N PRO A 99 -7.64 -33.44 0.88
CA PRO A 99 -8.94 -34.09 0.81
C PRO A 99 -9.43 -34.39 2.23
N THR A 100 -10.37 -33.59 2.70
CA THR A 100 -11.00 -33.79 3.99
C THR A 100 -11.83 -35.05 3.86
N ARG A 101 -11.34 -36.14 4.47
CA ARG A 101 -12.14 -37.34 4.70
C ARG A 101 -13.43 -36.90 5.38
N THR A 102 -14.52 -36.92 4.63
CA THR A 102 -15.87 -36.63 5.11
C THR A 102 -16.25 -37.69 6.13
N VAL A 103 -15.92 -37.45 7.40
CA VAL A 103 -16.46 -38.24 8.49
C VAL A 103 -17.94 -37.89 8.58
N ARG A 104 -18.78 -38.74 7.97
CA ARG A 104 -20.24 -38.73 8.13
C ARG A 104 -20.55 -38.75 9.62
N LEU A 105 -20.84 -37.59 10.20
CA LEU A 105 -21.43 -37.50 11.52
C LEU A 105 -22.84 -38.08 11.42
N LYS A 106 -23.02 -39.30 11.96
CA LYS A 106 -24.33 -39.95 12.10
C LYS A 106 -25.26 -38.99 12.84
N LYS A 107 -26.33 -38.59 12.15
CA LYS A 107 -27.47 -37.81 12.64
C LYS A 107 -28.04 -38.50 13.88
N LYS A 108 -27.71 -38.03 15.09
CA LYS A 108 -28.39 -38.47 16.32
C LYS A 108 -29.81 -37.92 16.29
N SER A 109 -30.76 -38.83 16.12
CA SER A 109 -32.20 -38.60 16.23
C SER A 109 -32.54 -37.93 17.56
N ALA A 110 -33.24 -36.79 17.51
CA ALA A 110 -33.78 -36.15 18.70
C ALA A 110 -34.90 -37.02 19.31
N PRO A 111 -34.99 -37.17 20.64
CA PRO A 111 -36.03 -37.97 21.27
C PRO A 111 -37.38 -37.22 21.23
N LYS A 112 -38.40 -37.90 20.69
CA LYS A 112 -39.81 -37.47 20.68
C LYS A 112 -40.28 -37.13 22.10
N ARG A 113 -40.59 -35.86 22.41
CA ARG A 113 -41.36 -35.50 23.61
C ARG A 113 -42.81 -35.91 23.39
N ARG A 114 -43.28 -36.90 24.17
CA ARG A 114 -44.69 -37.34 24.24
C ARG A 114 -45.56 -36.17 24.70
N LEU A 115 -46.58 -35.82 23.91
CA LEU A 115 -47.74 -35.07 24.39
C LEU A 115 -48.36 -35.86 25.55
N LYS A 116 -48.49 -35.23 26.72
CA LYS A 116 -49.30 -35.76 27.82
C LYS A 116 -50.54 -34.90 27.93
N ASN A 117 -51.63 -35.39 27.36
CA ASN A 117 -52.98 -34.89 27.60
C ASN A 117 -53.23 -34.87 29.11
N ARG A 118 -53.68 -33.74 29.63
CA ARG A 118 -54.44 -33.68 30.88
C ARG A 118 -55.83 -33.15 30.54
N LYS A 119 -56.81 -33.98 30.88
CA LYS A 119 -58.22 -33.66 31.00
C LYS A 119 -58.42 -32.48 31.94
#